data_AF-A0A4R1ZYT2-F1
#
_entry.id   AF-A0A4R1ZYT2-F1
#
_cell.length_a   1.000
_cell.length_b   1.000
_cell.length_c   1.000
_cell.angle_alpha   90.00
_cell.angle_beta   90.00
_cell.angle_gamma   90.00
#
_symmetry.space_group_name_H-M   'P 1'
#
loop_
_entity.id
_entity.type
_entity.pdbx_description
1 polymer ?
#
loop_
_entity_poly.entity_id
_entity_poly.type
_entity_poly.pdbx_seq_one_letter_code
_entity_poly.pdbx_strand_id
1 'polypeptide(L)' 'MDKAKSYEISKHVVWEAYKLVKANQGAAGVDSESIQKFEQNLKDNLY' A
#
# COMPACT_ATOMS: atom_id res chain seq x y z
N MET A 1 11.57 19.30 18.23
CA MET A 1 11.17 18.37 17.16
C MET A 1 10.82 17.06 17.83
N ASP A 2 9.57 16.90 18.26
CA ASP A 2 9.13 15.65 18.89
C ASP A 2 9.17 14.53 17.86
N LYS A 3 9.92 13.46 18.16
CA LYS A 3 9.92 12.27 17.30
C LYS A 3 8.54 11.64 17.37
N ALA A 4 7.91 11.46 16.22
CA ALA A 4 6.66 10.72 16.11
C ALA A 4 6.82 9.32 16.76
N LYS A 5 5.81 8.89 17.51
CA LYS A 5 5.78 7.57 18.14
C LYS A 5 5.85 6.49 17.05
N SER A 6 6.83 5.59 17.15
CA SER A 6 6.92 4.44 16.26
C SER A 6 5.82 3.43 16.62
N TYR A 7 5.17 2.90 15.59
CA TYR A 7 4.19 1.83 15.71
C TYR A 7 4.70 0.63 14.91
N GLU A 8 4.68 -0.55 15.50
CA GLU A 8 4.90 -1.79 14.76
C GLU A 8 3.62 -2.14 13.99
N ILE A 9 3.67 -1.99 12.68
CA ILE A 9 2.60 -2.43 11.78
C ILE A 9 2.97 -3.82 11.27
N SER A 10 2.10 -4.81 11.52
CA SER A 10 2.35 -6.15 11.02
C SER A 10 2.20 -6.20 9.49
N LYS A 11 3.00 -7.07 8.86
CA LYS A 11 2.88 -7.36 7.43
C LYS A 11 1.47 -7.83 7.05
N HIS A 12 0.80 -8.57 7.93
CA HIS A 12 -0.54 -9.04 7.66
C HIS A 12 -1.53 -7.89 7.42
N VAL A 13 -1.46 -6.83 8.22
CA VAL A 13 -2.34 -5.66 8.11
C VAL A 13 -2.14 -4.93 6.78
N VAL A 14 -0.87 -4.77 6.34
CA VAL A 14 -0.55 -4.14 5.06
C VAL A 14 -1.09 -4.96 3.89
N TRP A 15 -0.96 -6.29 3.96
CA TRP A 15 -1.50 -7.20 2.96
C TRP A 15 -3.03 -7.14 2.86
N GLU A 16 -3.73 -7.07 3.99
CA GLU A 16 -5.18 -6.94 4.02
C GLU A 16 -5.67 -5.62 3.43
N ALA A 17 -5.02 -4.51 3.79
CA ALA A 17 -5.32 -3.20 3.23
C ALA A 17 -5.15 -3.19 1.69
N TYR A 18 -4.06 -3.75 1.18
CA TYR A 18 -3.83 -3.87 -0.26
C TYR A 18 -4.95 -4.65 -0.98
N LYS A 19 -5.42 -5.79 -0.43
CA LYS A 19 -6.53 -6.56 -1.02
C LYS A 19 -7.81 -5.74 -1.14
N LEU A 20 -8.12 -4.92 -0.12
CA LEU A 20 -9.30 -4.05 -0.14
C LEU A 20 -9.20 -2.97 -1.22
N VAL A 21 -8.04 -2.32 -1.35
CA VAL A 21 -7.80 -1.30 -2.38
C VAL A 21 -7.91 -1.90 -3.77
N LYS A 22 -7.30 -3.08 -3.99
CA LYS A 22 -7.40 -3.82 -5.25
C LYS A 22 -8.85 -4.16 -5.62
N ALA A 23 -9.66 -4.59 -4.65
CA ALA A 23 -11.06 -4.94 -4.87
C ALA A 23 -11.92 -3.73 -5.27
N ASN A 24 -11.56 -2.53 -4.82
CA ASN A 24 -12.31 -1.31 -5.11
C ASN A 24 -12.11 -0.80 -6.56
N GLN A 25 -11.16 -1.36 -7.31
CA GLN A 25 -10.89 -1.01 -8.73
C GLN A 25 -10.80 0.50 -8.99
N GLY A 26 -10.35 1.28 -8.01
CA GLY A 26 -10.27 2.73 -8.09
C GLY A 26 -9.35 3.20 -9.22
N ALA A 27 -9.64 4.39 -9.76
CA ALA A 27 -8.74 5.05 -10.69
C ALA A 27 -7.39 5.34 -10.02
N ALA A 28 -6.34 5.47 -10.83
CA ALA A 28 -5.02 5.88 -10.36
C ALA A 28 -5.09 7.20 -9.59
N GLY A 29 -4.26 7.32 -8.55
CA GLY A 29 -4.16 8.52 -7.74
C GLY A 29 -3.53 9.70 -8.50
N VAL A 30 -3.22 10.78 -7.78
CA VAL A 30 -2.52 11.95 -8.34
C VAL A 30 -1.13 11.60 -8.90
N ASP A 31 -0.54 10.52 -8.41
CA ASP A 31 0.73 9.94 -8.88
C ASP A 31 0.60 9.19 -10.21
N SER A 32 -0.62 9.02 -10.73
CA SER A 32 -0.92 8.24 -11.94
C SER A 32 -0.44 6.79 -11.86
N GLU A 33 -0.17 6.27 -10.66
CA GLU A 33 0.18 4.87 -10.49
C GLU A 33 -1.09 4.02 -10.46
N SER A 34 -1.18 3.07 -11.40
CA SER A 34 -2.26 2.10 -11.42
C SER A 34 -1.93 0.92 -10.52
N ILE A 35 -2.97 0.22 -10.04
CA ILE A 35 -2.80 -1.02 -9.29
C ILE A 35 -2.02 -2.08 -10.09
N GLN A 36 -2.19 -2.12 -11.41
CA GLN A 36 -1.43 -3.01 -12.29
C GLN A 36 0.07 -2.69 -12.28
N LYS A 37 0.45 -1.41 -12.23
CA LYS A 37 1.86 -0.99 -12.15
C LYS A 37 2.43 -1.28 -10.76
N PHE A 38 1.65 -1.01 -9.71
CA PHE A 38 2.01 -1.36 -8.33
C PHE A 38 2.27 -2.87 -8.17
N GLU A 39 1.51 -3.72 -8.85
CA GLU A 39 1.64 -5.18 -8.77
C GLU A 39 2.90 -5.74 -9.44
N GLN A 40 3.56 -4.98 -10.33
CA GLN A 40 4.79 -5.43 -10.98
C GLN A 40 5.93 -5.64 -9.99
N ASN A 41 5.95 -4.88 -8.89
CA ASN A 41 6.91 -5.06 -7.81
C ASN A 41 6.23 -5.18 -6.44
N LEU A 42 5.21 -6.04 -6.36
CA LEU A 42 4.31 -6.12 -5.21
C LEU A 42 5.03 -6.35 -3.87
N LYS A 43 6.12 -7.13 -3.85
CA LYS A 43 6.84 -7.44 -2.61
C LYS A 43 7.53 -6.22 -2.02
N ASP A 44 8.26 -5.48 -2.85
CA ASP A 44 9.00 -4.28 -2.43
C ASP A 44 8.06 -3.09 -2.25
N ASN A 45 6.92 -3.08 -2.96
CA ASN A 45 5.90 -2.06 -2.79
C ASN A 45 5.05 -2.25 -1.51
N LEU A 46 5.02 -3.47 -0.95
CA LEU A 46 4.37 -3.74 0.34
C LEU A 46 5.31 -3.56 1.54
N TYR A 47 6.64 -3.74 1.37
CA TYR A 47 7.65 -3.66 2.44
C TYR A 47 9.01 -3.16 2.00
#